data_AF-A0A7V1PVB9-F1
#
_entry.id   AF-A0A7V1PVB9-F1
#
_cell.length_a   1.000
_cell.length_b   1.000
_cell.length_c   1.000
_cell.angle_alpha   90.00
_cell.angle_beta   90.00
_cell.angle_gamma   90.00
#
_symmetry.space_group_name_H-M   'P 1'
#
loop_
_entity.id
_entity.type
_entity.pdbx_description
1 polymer ?
#
loop_
_entity_poly.entity_id
_entity_poly.type
_entity_poly.pdbx_seq_one_letter_code
_entity_poly.pdbx_strand_id
1 'polypeptide(L)'
;MKRSYPFFILGLILLLSGCGQRQTAKNISQPRRIITLAPSTTEIAFALGLGDRIVGVSDYARYPAEALTKQHVGGLLNPNLEIISALKPDMILATASFRRGEDNFRKLGLPVHYLPEK
;
A
#
# COMPACT_ATOMS: atom_id res chain seq x y z
N MET A 1 0.85 41.68 57.73
CA MET A 1 1.12 40.37 57.08
C MET A 1 -0.19 39.64 56.79
N LYS A 2 -0.81 39.85 55.61
CA LYS A 2 -1.88 38.96 55.07
C LYS A 2 -1.76 38.98 53.54
N ARG A 3 -1.21 37.91 52.98
CA ARG A 3 -1.00 37.69 51.54
C ARG A 3 -2.29 37.08 50.99
N SER A 4 -3.02 37.84 50.17
CA SER A 4 -4.23 37.38 49.50
C SER A 4 -3.87 36.90 48.10
N TYR A 5 -4.00 35.60 47.84
CA TYR A 5 -3.90 35.03 46.50
C TYR A 5 -5.26 34.39 46.12
N PRO A 6 -6.24 35.15 45.60
CA PRO A 6 -7.47 34.56 45.10
C PRO A 6 -7.49 34.51 43.56
N PHE A 7 -6.32 34.41 42.91
CA PHE A 7 -6.26 34.45 41.44
C PHE A 7 -5.44 33.33 40.79
N PHE A 8 -4.75 32.49 41.58
CA PHE A 8 -3.88 31.45 41.03
C PHE A 8 -4.56 30.10 40.79
N ILE A 9 -5.83 29.93 41.21
CA ILE A 9 -6.54 28.64 41.10
C ILE A 9 -7.35 28.54 39.80
N LEU A 10 -7.68 29.66 39.14
CA LEU A 10 -8.52 29.65 37.93
C LEU A 10 -7.74 29.33 36.64
N GLY A 11 -6.40 29.40 36.66
CA GLY A 11 -5.56 29.13 35.48
C GLY A 11 -5.31 27.64 35.17
N LEU A 12 -5.58 26.73 36.12
CA LEU A 12 -5.21 25.31 35.99
C LEU A 12 -6.26 24.44 35.28
N ILE A 13 -7.48 24.95 35.08
CA ILE A 13 -8.60 24.15 34.54
C ILE A 13 -8.63 24.11 33.00
N LEU A 14 -7.96 25.04 32.31
CA LEU A 14 -7.94 25.12 30.84
C LEU A 14 -6.98 24.12 30.15
N LEU A 15 -6.14 23.39 30.90
CA LEU A 15 -5.20 22.42 30.35
C LEU A 15 -5.78 21.01 30.13
N LEU A 16 -6.99 20.73 30.60
CA LEU A 16 -7.62 19.40 30.52
C LEU A 16 -8.58 19.21 29.33
N SER A 17 -8.77 20.23 28.49
CA SER A 17 -9.58 20.11 27.25
C SER A 17 -8.77 19.61 26.04
N GLY A 18 -7.62 18.99 26.27
CA GLY A 18 -6.95 18.14 25.28
C GLY A 18 -7.68 16.82 25.11
N CYS A 19 -8.97 16.86 24.73
CA CYS A 19 -9.71 15.65 24.38
C CYS A 19 -9.08 15.08 23.12
N GLY A 20 -8.35 13.97 23.30
CA GLY A 20 -7.55 13.32 22.28
C GLY A 20 -8.31 13.21 20.97
N GLN A 21 -7.72 13.78 19.92
CA GLN A 21 -8.05 13.39 18.56
C GLN A 21 -7.80 11.88 18.48
N ARG A 22 -8.88 11.09 18.63
CA ARG A 22 -8.88 9.71 18.18
C ARG A 22 -8.57 9.80 16.70
N GLN A 23 -7.31 9.54 16.30
CA GLN A 23 -7.04 9.17 14.93
C GLN A 23 -7.93 7.95 14.68
N THR A 24 -8.99 8.15 13.91
CA THR A 24 -9.73 7.06 13.31
C THR A 24 -8.69 6.33 12.48
N ALA A 25 -8.23 5.18 12.96
CA ALA A 25 -7.27 4.38 12.26
C ALA A 25 -7.81 4.21 10.84
N LYS A 26 -7.09 4.76 9.85
CA LYS A 26 -7.40 4.57 8.43
C LYS A 26 -7.64 3.08 8.27
N ASN A 27 -8.86 2.69 7.91
CA ASN A 27 -9.23 1.29 7.83
C ASN A 27 -8.33 0.64 6.76
N ILE A 28 -7.23 0.01 7.18
CA ILE A 28 -6.31 -0.66 6.29
C ILE A 28 -6.95 -2.01 5.97
N SER A 29 -7.88 -1.98 5.03
CA SER A 29 -8.43 -3.20 4.45
C SER A 29 -7.30 -3.99 3.82
N GLN A 30 -7.13 -5.23 4.26
CA GLN A 30 -6.10 -6.11 3.75
C GLN A 30 -6.31 -6.35 2.24
N PRO A 31 -5.28 -6.23 1.39
CA PRO A 31 -5.41 -6.44 -0.05
C PRO A 31 -5.79 -7.90 -0.32
N ARG A 32 -6.73 -8.12 -1.24
CA ARG A 32 -7.27 -9.45 -1.60
C ARG A 32 -6.89 -9.87 -3.02
N ARG A 33 -6.57 -8.93 -3.91
CA ARG A 33 -6.27 -9.18 -5.33
C ARG A 33 -5.05 -8.37 -5.76
N ILE A 34 -3.90 -9.00 -5.67
CA ILE A 34 -2.59 -8.38 -5.82
C ILE A 34 -2.04 -8.67 -7.22
N ILE A 35 -1.48 -7.65 -7.86
CA ILE A 35 -0.62 -7.81 -9.05
C ILE A 35 0.80 -7.37 -8.71
N THR A 36 1.80 -8.13 -9.14
CA THR A 36 3.22 -7.80 -8.97
C THR A 36 3.85 -7.51 -10.33
N LEU A 37 4.51 -6.35 -10.47
CA LEU A 37 5.07 -5.89 -11.76
C LEU A 37 6.57 -6.19 -11.94
N ALA A 38 7.20 -6.87 -10.98
CA ALA A 38 8.60 -7.27 -11.07
C ALA A 38 8.84 -8.62 -10.36
N PRO A 39 9.95 -9.33 -10.70
CA PRO A 39 10.35 -10.54 -9.98
C PRO A 39 10.51 -10.28 -8.48
N SER A 40 11.26 -9.24 -8.10
CA SER A 40 11.52 -8.91 -6.70
C SER A 40 10.24 -8.65 -5.88
N THR A 41 9.26 -7.94 -6.45
CA THR A 41 7.97 -7.70 -5.75
C THR A 41 7.13 -8.97 -5.65
N THR A 42 7.25 -9.87 -6.64
CA THR A 42 6.63 -11.19 -6.61
C THR A 42 7.21 -12.03 -5.47
N GLU A 43 8.53 -12.15 -5.40
CA GLU A 43 9.21 -12.93 -4.38
C GLU A 43 8.90 -12.44 -2.96
N ILE A 44 8.93 -11.13 -2.73
CA ILE A 44 8.59 -10.53 -1.44
C ILE A 44 7.14 -10.85 -1.08
N ALA A 45 6.19 -10.69 -2.01
CA ALA A 45 4.78 -10.97 -1.73
C ALA A 45 4.53 -12.44 -1.38
N PHE A 46 5.19 -13.38 -2.07
CA PHE A 46 5.14 -14.79 -1.72
C PHE A 46 5.78 -15.07 -0.36
N ALA A 47 6.94 -14.48 -0.06
CA ALA A 47 7.61 -14.63 1.24
C ALA A 47 6.77 -14.11 2.41
N LEU A 48 5.89 -13.14 2.17
CA LEU A 48 4.92 -12.62 3.15
C LEU A 48 3.65 -13.49 3.27
N GLY A 49 3.57 -14.63 2.59
CA GLY A 49 2.40 -15.51 2.61
C GLY A 49 1.20 -14.97 1.83
N LEU A 50 1.42 -14.02 0.89
CA LEU A 50 0.34 -13.42 0.09
C LEU A 50 0.12 -14.13 -1.25
N GLY A 51 0.79 -15.27 -1.49
CA GLY A 51 0.74 -16.01 -2.76
C GLY A 51 -0.68 -16.31 -3.27
N ASP A 52 -1.60 -16.66 -2.38
CA ASP A 52 -3.00 -16.95 -2.73
C ASP A 52 -3.77 -15.71 -3.20
N ARG A 53 -3.32 -14.53 -2.79
CA ARG A 53 -3.93 -13.24 -3.15
C ARG A 53 -3.33 -12.66 -4.43
N ILE A 54 -2.22 -13.21 -4.93
CA ILE A 54 -1.63 -12.81 -6.19
C ILE A 54 -2.48 -13.38 -7.33
N VAL A 55 -3.06 -12.47 -8.11
CA VAL A 55 -3.91 -12.77 -9.27
C VAL A 55 -3.18 -12.56 -10.59
N GLY A 56 -2.04 -11.85 -10.58
CA GLY A 56 -1.19 -11.70 -11.74
C GLY A 56 0.25 -11.30 -11.39
N VAL A 57 1.19 -11.69 -12.26
CA VAL A 57 2.63 -11.48 -12.10
C VAL A 57 3.24 -10.95 -13.40
N SER A 58 4.38 -10.27 -13.31
CA SER A 58 5.15 -9.86 -14.49
C SER A 58 5.64 -11.07 -15.28
N ASP A 59 5.88 -10.89 -16.58
CA ASP A 59 6.36 -11.95 -17.48
C ASP A 59 7.70 -12.59 -17.06
N TYR A 60 8.45 -11.87 -16.23
CA TYR A 60 9.78 -12.25 -15.75
C TYR A 60 9.77 -12.93 -14.38
N ALA A 61 8.63 -13.02 -13.70
CA ALA A 61 8.53 -13.67 -12.40
C ALA A 61 8.58 -15.19 -12.57
N ARG A 62 9.63 -15.81 -12.02
CA ARG A 62 9.87 -17.27 -12.13
C ARG A 62 10.01 -17.97 -10.78
N TYR A 63 10.09 -17.21 -9.69
CA TYR A 63 10.23 -17.73 -8.33
C TYR A 63 9.19 -17.09 -7.40
N PRO A 64 8.62 -17.86 -6.45
CA PRO A 64 8.73 -19.31 -6.34
C PRO A 64 7.98 -20.02 -7.49
N ALA A 65 8.03 -21.35 -7.57
CA ALA A 65 7.46 -22.10 -8.71
C ALA A 65 5.95 -21.84 -8.89
N GLU A 66 5.25 -21.54 -7.79
CA GLU A 66 3.85 -21.14 -7.76
C GLU A 66 3.57 -19.83 -8.51
N ALA A 67 4.57 -18.97 -8.71
CA ALA A 67 4.41 -17.77 -9.53
C ALA A 67 4.13 -18.11 -11.00
N LEU A 68 4.65 -19.24 -11.50
CA LEU A 68 4.46 -19.69 -12.89
C LEU A 68 3.02 -20.09 -13.20
N THR A 69 2.18 -20.32 -12.18
CA THR A 69 0.77 -20.67 -12.35
C THR A 69 -0.14 -19.44 -12.35
N LYS A 70 0.40 -18.24 -12.12
CA LYS A 70 -0.36 -16.99 -12.07
C LYS A 70 -0.55 -16.41 -13.47
N GLN A 71 -1.52 -15.51 -13.63
CA GLN A 71 -1.72 -14.82 -14.91
C GLN A 71 -0.53 -13.89 -15.18
N HIS A 72 0.08 -14.02 -16.35
CA HIS A 72 1.14 -13.10 -16.79
C HIS A 72 0.51 -11.80 -17.32
N VAL A 73 1.01 -10.66 -16.85
CA VAL A 73 0.43 -9.33 -17.11
C VAL A 73 1.34 -8.37 -17.88
N GLY A 74 2.40 -8.86 -18.51
CA GLY A 74 3.37 -8.02 -19.22
C GLY A 74 4.64 -7.74 -18.41
N GLY A 75 5.52 -6.95 -19.00
CA GLY A 75 6.77 -6.51 -18.37
C GLY A 75 6.64 -5.19 -17.62
N LEU A 76 7.68 -4.84 -16.86
CA LEU A 76 7.77 -3.57 -16.14
C LEU A 76 7.60 -2.34 -17.06
N LEU A 77 8.15 -2.40 -18.28
CA LEU A 77 8.09 -1.29 -19.25
C LEU A 77 6.81 -1.30 -20.09
N ASN A 78 6.15 -2.43 -20.19
CA ASN A 78 5.02 -2.68 -21.09
C ASN A 78 3.95 -3.57 -20.42
N PRO A 79 3.35 -3.13 -19.30
CA PRO A 79 2.28 -3.87 -18.66
C PRO A 79 1.01 -3.88 -19.54
N ASN A 80 0.32 -5.01 -19.57
CA ASN A 80 -0.93 -5.17 -20.30
C ASN A 80 -2.11 -4.67 -19.45
N LEU A 81 -2.52 -3.42 -19.67
CA LEU A 81 -3.61 -2.77 -18.91
C LEU A 81 -4.97 -3.44 -19.08
N GLU A 82 -5.23 -4.10 -20.21
CA GLU A 82 -6.50 -4.79 -20.45
C GLU A 82 -6.61 -6.02 -19.55
N ILE A 83 -5.56 -6.85 -19.52
CA ILE A 83 -5.48 -8.02 -18.63
C ILE A 83 -5.54 -7.57 -17.17
N ILE A 84 -4.74 -6.56 -16.80
CA ILE A 84 -4.69 -6.04 -15.43
C ILE A 84 -6.07 -5.55 -15.00
N SER A 85 -6.77 -4.78 -15.83
CA SER A 85 -8.11 -4.28 -15.50
C SER A 85 -9.13 -5.40 -15.37
N ALA A 86 -9.08 -6.41 -16.25
CA ALA A 86 -9.95 -7.58 -16.21
C ALA A 86 -9.77 -8.41 -14.92
N LEU A 87 -8.55 -8.45 -14.38
CA LEU A 87 -8.24 -9.12 -13.11
C LEU A 87 -8.77 -8.38 -11.88
N LYS A 88 -9.27 -7.14 -12.01
CA LYS A 88 -9.83 -6.33 -10.92
C LYS A 88 -8.94 -6.32 -9.65
N PRO A 89 -7.66 -5.92 -9.75
CA PRO A 89 -6.77 -5.87 -8.61
C PRO A 89 -7.21 -4.75 -7.65
N ASP A 90 -6.96 -4.96 -6.36
CA ASP A 90 -7.11 -3.94 -5.32
C ASP A 90 -5.75 -3.41 -4.84
N MET A 91 -4.64 -4.01 -5.29
CA MET A 91 -3.28 -3.54 -5.01
C MET A 91 -2.32 -3.93 -6.13
N ILE A 92 -1.45 -3.00 -6.53
CA ILE A 92 -0.37 -3.25 -7.49
C ILE A 92 0.96 -2.99 -6.79
N LEU A 93 1.83 -4.00 -6.77
CA LEU A 93 3.17 -3.93 -6.21
C LEU A 93 4.20 -3.73 -7.32
N ALA A 94 4.84 -2.57 -7.29
CA ALA A 94 5.84 -2.17 -8.26
C ALA A 94 7.16 -1.81 -7.59
N THR A 95 8.23 -1.73 -8.37
CA THR A 95 9.50 -1.15 -7.92
C THR A 95 9.61 0.31 -8.34
N ALA A 96 10.56 1.05 -7.76
CA ALA A 96 10.76 2.47 -8.07
C ALA A 96 11.00 2.72 -9.57
N SER A 97 11.59 1.75 -10.27
CA SER A 97 11.81 1.75 -11.71
C SER A 97 10.52 1.87 -12.54
N PHE A 98 9.36 1.52 -11.97
CA PHE A 98 8.06 1.60 -12.64
C PHE A 98 7.44 3.01 -12.69
N ARG A 99 7.95 4.00 -11.94
CA ARG A 99 7.27 5.30 -11.77
C ARG A 99 6.81 5.98 -13.07
N ARG A 100 7.60 5.87 -14.14
CA ARG A 100 7.25 6.47 -15.44
C ARG A 100 6.01 5.84 -16.09
N GLY A 101 5.68 4.60 -15.75
CA GLY A 101 4.52 3.86 -16.27
C GLY A 101 3.25 3.98 -15.43
N GLU A 102 3.29 4.64 -14.27
CA GLU A 102 2.18 4.68 -13.31
C GLU A 102 0.97 5.47 -13.80
N ASP A 103 1.15 6.48 -14.64
CA ASP A 103 0.08 7.42 -15.01
C ASP A 103 -1.16 6.72 -15.59
N ASN A 104 -0.98 5.64 -16.34
CA ASN A 104 -2.10 4.88 -16.90
C ASN A 104 -2.87 4.11 -15.81
N PHE A 105 -2.19 3.60 -14.80
CA PHE A 105 -2.82 2.92 -13.66
C PHE A 105 -3.60 3.90 -12.79
N ARG A 106 -3.02 5.10 -12.57
CA ARG A 106 -3.69 6.17 -11.82
C ARG A 106 -4.99 6.62 -12.50
N LYS A 107 -4.98 6.74 -13.83
CA LYS A 107 -6.20 7.08 -14.62
C LYS A 107 -7.31 6.02 -14.48
N LEU A 108 -6.93 4.76 -14.26
CA LEU A 108 -7.86 3.64 -14.04
C LEU A 108 -8.27 3.49 -12.57
N GLY A 109 -7.79 4.35 -11.67
CA GLY A 109 -8.05 4.26 -10.23
C GLY A 109 -7.37 3.05 -9.56
N LEU A 110 -6.33 2.48 -10.19
CA LEU A 110 -5.60 1.34 -9.66
C LEU A 110 -4.44 1.81 -8.77
N PRO A 111 -4.43 1.48 -7.47
CA PRO A 111 -3.40 1.94 -6.54
C PRO A 111 -2.07 1.21 -6.75
N VAL A 112 -1.01 1.95 -7.03
CA VAL A 112 0.36 1.44 -7.17
C VAL A 112 1.16 1.70 -5.89
N HIS A 113 1.70 0.64 -5.31
CA HIS A 113 2.52 0.64 -4.11
C HIS A 113 3.95 0.25 -4.46
N TYR A 114 4.89 1.08 -4.04
CA TYR A 114 6.30 0.90 -4.33
C TYR A 114 7.00 0.17 -3.19
N LEU A 115 7.65 -0.95 -3.51
CA LEU A 115 8.57 -1.59 -2.59
C LEU A 115 9.99 -1.02 -2.81
N PRO A 116 10.80 -0.90 -1.74
CA PRO A 116 12.19 -0.49 -1.87
C PRO A 116 12.98 -1.54 -2.67
N GLU A 117 13.75 -1.07 -3.64
CA GLU A 117 14.83 -1.86 -4.23
C GLU A 117 16.05 -1.74 -3.30
N LYS A 118 16.74 -2.86 -3.04
CA LYS A 118 18.01 -2.85 -2.30
C LYS A 118 19.11 -2.22 -3.14
#